data_AF-A0A3E4UUX4-F1
#
_entry.id   AF-A0A3E4UUX4-F1
#
_cell.length_a   1.000
_cell.length_b   1.000
_cell.length_c   1.000
_cell.angle_alpha   90.00
_cell.angle_beta   90.00
_cell.angle_gamma   90.00
#
_symmetry.space_group_name_H-M   'P 1'
#
loop_
_entity.id
_entity.type
_entity.pdbx_description
1 polymer ?
#
loop_
_entity_poly.entity_id
_entity_poly.type
_entity_poly.pdbx_seq_one_letter_code
_entity_poly.pdbx_strand_id
1 'polypeptide(L)'
;MKLVEEIFEKATVRGFVDYLLYGLPPESEERNYQARLDEPYLEYEKVALEYDSNGASELLSLVNAMTCENACVYMELGVQAGILLIADIVQNLRREEIENIHYRNKCELLIEDIRQVLEIMKDSMTDECKQNMTNILNKWGAERKGEE
;
A
#
# COMPACT_ATOMS: atom_id res chain seq x y z
N MET A 1 -11.49 2.67 9.01
CA MET A 1 -11.61 2.54 7.54
C MET A 1 -12.13 3.79 6.86
N LYS A 2 -13.10 4.54 7.43
CA LYS A 2 -13.63 5.79 6.84
C LYS A 2 -12.59 6.85 6.43
N LEU A 3 -11.54 7.07 7.22
CA LEU A 3 -10.51 8.07 6.91
C LEU A 3 -9.69 7.69 5.66
N VAL A 4 -9.40 6.40 5.49
CA VAL A 4 -8.64 5.89 4.35
C VAL A 4 -9.52 5.94 3.09
N GLU A 5 -10.80 5.58 3.21
CA GLU A 5 -11.77 5.72 2.13
C GLU A 5 -11.96 7.19 1.69
N GLU A 6 -12.11 8.14 2.62
CA GLU A 6 -12.20 9.58 2.31
C GLU A 6 -10.93 10.14 1.66
N ILE A 7 -9.75 9.62 2.03
CA ILE A 7 -8.47 10.00 1.42
C ILE A 7 -8.41 9.48 -0.02
N PHE A 8 -8.75 8.21 -0.27
CA PHE A 8 -8.73 7.64 -1.62
C PHE A 8 -9.83 8.21 -2.53
N GLU A 9 -10.96 8.62 -1.96
CA GLU A 9 -12.06 9.30 -2.67
C GLU A 9 -11.66 10.72 -3.13
N LYS A 10 -10.75 11.39 -2.39
CA LYS A 10 -10.25 12.74 -2.71
C LYS A 10 -8.87 12.76 -3.38
N ALA A 11 -8.12 11.66 -3.32
CA ALA A 11 -6.81 11.50 -3.95
C ALA A 11 -6.94 11.21 -5.45
N THR A 12 -7.55 12.13 -6.19
CA THR A 12 -7.34 12.14 -7.64
C THR A 12 -5.85 12.38 -7.92
N VAL A 13 -5.31 11.83 -9.01
CA VAL A 13 -3.90 12.05 -9.39
C VAL A 13 -3.56 13.55 -9.42
N ARG A 14 -4.51 14.39 -9.87
CA ARG A 14 -4.41 15.84 -9.83
C ARG A 14 -4.32 16.38 -8.40
N GLY A 15 -5.20 15.96 -7.49
CA GLY A 15 -5.15 16.36 -6.08
C GLY A 15 -3.82 15.98 -5.40
N PHE A 16 -3.26 14.83 -5.76
CA PHE A 16 -1.95 14.40 -5.28
C PHE A 16 -0.82 15.26 -5.86
N VAL A 17 -0.86 15.58 -7.15
CA VAL A 17 0.11 16.46 -7.82
C VAL A 17 0.04 17.89 -7.29
N ASP A 18 -1.15 18.46 -7.14
CA ASP A 18 -1.36 19.82 -6.64
C ASP A 18 -0.87 19.96 -5.19
N TYR A 19 -1.10 18.93 -4.37
CA TYR A 19 -0.57 18.87 -3.02
C TYR A 19 0.96 18.74 -3.00
N LEU A 20 1.54 17.85 -3.81
CA LEU A 20 2.99 17.61 -3.80
C LEU A 20 3.82 18.72 -4.44
N LEU A 21 3.36 19.29 -5.55
CA LEU A 21 4.11 20.31 -6.30
C LEU A 21 3.88 21.72 -5.76
N TYR A 22 2.67 22.01 -5.28
CA TYR A 22 2.25 23.37 -4.96
C TYR A 22 1.75 23.55 -3.51
N GLY A 23 1.63 22.46 -2.73
CA GLY A 23 1.12 22.52 -1.35
C GLY A 23 -0.37 22.90 -1.29
N LEU A 24 -1.11 22.76 -2.39
CA LEU A 24 -2.50 23.16 -2.47
C LEU A 24 -3.42 22.02 -2.02
N PRO A 25 -4.50 22.32 -1.28
CA PRO A 25 -5.52 21.32 -1.00
C PRO A 25 -6.16 20.85 -2.32
N PRO A 26 -6.50 19.55 -2.46
CA PRO A 26 -7.20 19.05 -3.64
C PRO A 26 -8.51 19.82 -3.83
N GLU A 27 -8.68 20.48 -4.98
CA GLU A 27 -9.99 21.02 -5.36
C GLU A 27 -10.90 19.88 -5.79
N SER A 28 -12.19 19.98 -5.46
CA SER A 28 -13.18 19.03 -5.93
C SER A 28 -13.35 19.18 -7.44
N GLU A 29 -12.98 18.14 -8.18
CA GLU A 29 -13.15 18.11 -9.63
C GLU A 29 -14.40 17.28 -9.96
N GLU A 30 -15.48 17.96 -10.37
CA GLU A 30 -16.77 17.34 -10.68
C GLU A 30 -16.86 16.80 -12.12
N ARG A 31 -15.98 17.26 -13.00
CA ARG A 31 -15.95 16.83 -14.41
C ARG A 31 -15.31 15.45 -14.54
N ASN A 32 -15.88 14.62 -15.40
CA ASN A 32 -15.28 13.33 -15.75
C ASN A 32 -13.98 13.51 -16.55
N TYR A 33 -13.17 12.45 -16.63
CA TYR A 33 -11.86 12.50 -17.31
C TYR A 33 -11.94 12.94 -18.77
N GLN A 34 -12.99 12.53 -19.49
CA GLN A 34 -13.17 12.91 -20.90
C GLN A 34 -13.39 14.41 -21.03
N ALA A 35 -14.33 14.98 -20.26
CA ALA A 35 -14.60 16.41 -20.25
C ALA A 35 -13.37 17.24 -19.85
N ARG A 36 -12.58 16.76 -18.88
CA ARG A 36 -11.34 17.43 -18.44
C ARG A 36 -10.26 17.46 -19.51
N LEU A 37 -10.26 16.52 -20.44
CA LEU A 37 -9.36 16.51 -21.58
C LEU A 37 -9.96 17.36 -22.72
N ASP A 38 -11.20 17.09 -23.10
CA ASP A 38 -11.83 17.68 -24.28
C ASP A 38 -12.06 19.19 -24.17
N GLU A 39 -12.47 19.69 -23.00
CA GLU A 39 -12.78 21.12 -22.81
C GLU A 39 -11.57 22.03 -23.14
N PRO A 40 -10.37 21.82 -22.55
CA PRO A 40 -9.17 22.58 -22.93
C PRO A 40 -8.79 22.44 -24.41
N TYR A 41 -8.95 21.24 -25.00
CA TYR A 41 -8.63 21.01 -26.41
C TYR A 41 -9.56 21.80 -27.33
N LEU A 42 -10.86 21.81 -27.04
CA LEU A 42 -11.87 22.56 -27.80
C LEU A 42 -11.67 24.08 -27.69
N GLU A 43 -11.33 24.58 -26.49
CA GLU A 43 -11.00 26.00 -26.30
C GLU A 43 -9.75 26.40 -27.08
N TYR A 44 -8.71 25.58 -27.05
CA TYR A 44 -7.49 25.80 -27.83
C TYR A 44 -7.78 25.77 -29.34
N GLU A 45 -8.49 24.77 -29.82
CA GLU A 45 -8.82 24.61 -31.25
C GLU A 45 -9.59 25.82 -31.77
N LYS A 46 -10.56 26.31 -31.00
CA LYS A 46 -11.33 27.50 -31.35
C LYS A 46 -10.45 28.74 -31.56
N VAL A 47 -9.45 28.96 -30.70
CA VAL A 47 -8.52 30.09 -30.82
C VAL A 47 -7.53 29.86 -31.96
N ALA A 48 -7.03 28.63 -32.12
CA ALA A 48 -6.09 28.29 -33.20
C ALA A 48 -6.72 28.50 -34.59
N LEU A 49 -8.02 28.27 -34.74
CA LEU A 49 -8.77 28.48 -35.99
C LEU A 49 -8.94 29.96 -36.38
N GLU A 50 -8.58 30.92 -35.53
CA GLU A 50 -8.57 32.35 -35.88
C GLU A 50 -7.38 32.73 -36.79
N TYR A 51 -6.37 31.86 -36.90
CA TYR A 51 -5.22 32.01 -37.80
C TYR A 51 -5.59 31.58 -39.23
N ASP A 52 -4.72 31.90 -40.21
CA ASP A 52 -4.88 31.35 -41.56
C ASP A 52 -4.82 29.81 -41.51
N SER A 53 -5.44 29.15 -42.50
CA SER A 53 -5.64 27.69 -42.49
C SER A 53 -4.35 26.90 -42.33
N ASN A 54 -3.21 27.43 -42.81
CA ASN A 54 -1.92 26.76 -42.64
C ASN A 54 -1.39 26.95 -41.22
N GLY A 55 -1.45 28.19 -40.70
CA GLY A 55 -1.07 28.50 -39.32
C GLY A 55 -1.88 27.73 -38.27
N ALA A 56 -3.20 27.64 -38.44
CA ALA A 56 -4.08 26.88 -37.55
C ALA A 56 -3.73 25.39 -37.52
N SER A 57 -3.51 24.78 -38.68
CA SER A 57 -3.16 23.36 -38.82
C SER A 57 -1.80 23.05 -38.19
N GLU A 58 -0.80 23.90 -38.41
CA GLU A 58 0.53 23.74 -37.83
C GLU A 58 0.50 23.86 -36.30
N LEU A 59 -0.22 24.85 -35.76
CA LEU A 59 -0.40 25.03 -34.31
C LEU A 59 -1.11 23.82 -33.66
N LEU A 60 -2.14 23.28 -34.30
CA LEU A 60 -2.85 22.10 -33.79
C LEU A 60 -1.97 20.84 -33.84
N SER A 61 -1.20 20.66 -34.90
CA SER A 61 -0.25 19.55 -35.02
C SER A 61 0.85 19.61 -33.94
N LEU A 62 1.45 20.79 -33.74
CA LEU A 62 2.51 20.98 -32.76
C LEU A 62 2.02 20.77 -31.32
N VAL A 63 0.84 21.30 -30.96
CA VAL A 63 0.31 21.08 -29.60
C VAL A 63 -0.04 19.61 -29.37
N ASN A 64 -0.57 18.91 -30.39
CA ASN A 64 -0.90 17.50 -30.28
C ASN A 64 0.37 16.66 -30.07
N ALA A 65 1.43 16.95 -30.83
CA ALA A 65 2.74 16.30 -30.63
C ALA A 65 3.29 16.56 -29.22
N MET A 66 3.27 17.81 -28.76
CA MET A 66 3.75 18.17 -27.41
C MET A 66 2.96 17.45 -26.32
N THR A 67 1.63 17.45 -26.39
CA THR A 67 0.79 16.80 -25.37
C THR A 67 0.95 15.29 -25.39
N CYS A 68 1.12 14.68 -26.57
CA CYS A 68 1.39 13.25 -26.70
C CYS A 68 2.70 12.85 -25.99
N GLU A 69 3.79 13.57 -26.26
CA GLU A 69 5.08 13.32 -25.59
C GLU A 69 4.98 13.53 -24.07
N ASN A 70 4.32 14.60 -23.63
CA ASN A 70 4.08 14.84 -22.21
C ASN A 70 3.31 13.67 -21.56
N ALA A 71 2.24 13.19 -22.21
CA ALA A 71 1.46 12.07 -21.72
C ALA A 71 2.28 10.78 -21.62
N CYS A 72 3.13 10.49 -22.62
CA CYS A 72 4.04 9.35 -22.61
C CYS A 72 5.03 9.43 -21.43
N VAL A 73 5.67 10.58 -21.22
CA VAL A 73 6.64 10.78 -20.13
C VAL A 73 5.98 10.62 -18.76
N TYR A 74 4.83 11.25 -18.52
CA TYR A 74 4.14 11.11 -17.24
C TYR A 74 3.61 9.70 -17.00
N MET A 75 3.17 9.00 -18.06
CA MET A 75 2.78 7.59 -17.96
C MET A 75 3.99 6.73 -17.58
N GLU A 76 5.13 6.92 -18.22
CA GLU A 76 6.37 6.20 -17.89
C GLU A 76 6.77 6.42 -16.42
N LEU A 77 6.81 7.67 -15.96
CA LEU A 77 7.09 8.00 -14.57
C LEU A 77 6.07 7.38 -13.59
N GLY A 78 4.78 7.43 -13.93
CA GLY A 78 3.72 6.84 -13.13
C GLY A 78 3.84 5.33 -13.00
N VAL A 79 4.16 4.63 -14.09
CA VAL A 79 4.39 3.18 -14.09
C VAL A 79 5.61 2.83 -13.27
N GLN A 80 6.73 3.55 -13.43
CA GLN A 80 7.95 3.33 -12.64
C GLN A 80 7.68 3.53 -11.14
N ALA A 81 7.01 4.62 -10.76
CA ALA A 81 6.63 4.87 -9.37
C ALA A 81 5.69 3.79 -8.82
N GLY A 82 4.70 3.35 -9.61
CA GLY A 82 3.79 2.27 -9.24
C GLY A 82 4.51 0.94 -8.97
N ILE A 83 5.48 0.59 -9.81
CA ILE A 83 6.31 -0.62 -9.62
C ILE A 83 7.13 -0.52 -8.31
N LEU A 84 7.72 0.64 -8.02
CA LEU A 84 8.48 0.85 -6.78
C LEU A 84 7.60 0.73 -5.53
N LEU A 85 6.39 1.28 -5.55
CA LEU A 85 5.42 1.14 -4.46
C LEU A 85 5.01 -0.32 -4.25
N ILE A 86 4.72 -1.07 -5.31
CA ILE A 86 4.40 -2.50 -5.23
C ILE A 86 5.59 -3.28 -4.66
N ALA A 87 6.81 -2.99 -5.12
CA ALA A 87 8.01 -3.64 -4.62
C ALA A 87 8.22 -3.40 -3.12
N ASP A 88 7.99 -2.17 -2.65
CA ASP A 88 8.08 -1.82 -1.22
C ASP A 88 7.03 -2.56 -0.39
N ILE A 89 5.77 -2.58 -0.83
CA ILE A 89 4.69 -3.34 -0.17
C ILE A 89 5.04 -4.83 -0.05
N VAL A 90 5.52 -5.44 -1.14
CA VAL A 90 5.91 -6.86 -1.15
C VAL A 90 7.08 -7.12 -0.21
N GLN A 91 8.07 -6.23 -0.15
CA GLN A 91 9.21 -6.36 0.77
C GLN A 91 8.77 -6.25 2.23
N ASN A 92 7.87 -5.31 2.54
CA ASN A 92 7.34 -5.13 3.89
C ASN A 92 6.56 -6.37 4.35
N LEU A 93 5.66 -6.90 3.52
CA LEU A 93 4.91 -8.13 3.82
C LEU A 93 5.83 -9.34 4.05
N ARG A 94 6.87 -9.51 3.22
CA ARG A 94 7.85 -10.58 3.40
C ARG A 94 8.65 -10.43 4.69
N ARG A 95 9.00 -9.21 5.09
CA ARG A 95 9.71 -8.95 6.35
C ARG A 95 8.84 -9.35 7.54
N GLU A 96 7.58 -8.94 7.56
CA GLU A 96 6.62 -9.31 8.61
C GLU A 96 6.47 -10.84 8.72
N GLU A 97 6.43 -11.54 7.58
CA GLU A 97 6.35 -13.01 7.57
C GLU A 97 7.61 -13.66 8.15
N ILE A 98 8.80 -13.21 7.76
CA ILE A 98 10.08 -13.72 8.29
C ILE A 98 10.20 -13.45 9.79
N GLU A 99 9.82 -12.26 10.25
CA GLU A 99 9.83 -11.91 11.67
C GLU A 99 8.88 -12.83 12.46
N ASN A 100 7.65 -13.04 11.96
CA ASN A 100 6.68 -13.95 12.58
C ASN A 100 7.19 -15.40 12.66
N ILE A 101 7.82 -15.91 11.60
CA ILE A 101 8.44 -17.25 11.60
C ILE A 101 9.56 -17.31 12.65
N HIS A 102 10.40 -16.27 12.73
CA HIS A 102 11.49 -16.22 13.70
C HIS A 102 10.97 -16.22 15.15
N TYR A 103 9.94 -15.43 15.46
CA TYR A 103 9.30 -15.43 16.77
C TYR A 103 8.69 -16.79 17.11
N ARG A 104 8.00 -17.43 16.16
CA ARG A 104 7.41 -18.77 16.36
C ARG A 104 8.49 -19.81 16.69
N ASN A 105 9.56 -19.87 15.90
CA ASN A 105 10.66 -20.81 16.11
C ASN A 105 11.33 -20.60 17.47
N LYS A 106 11.51 -19.34 17.90
CA LYS A 106 12.07 -19.02 19.22
C LYS A 106 11.16 -19.46 20.36
N CYS A 107 9.84 -19.28 20.22
CA CYS A 107 8.85 -19.79 21.18
C CYS A 107 8.87 -21.32 21.25
N GLU A 108 9.00 -22.02 20.12
CA GLU A 108 9.10 -23.49 20.09
C GLU A 108 10.36 -23.99 20.82
N LEU A 109 11.52 -23.37 20.58
CA LEU A 109 12.76 -23.69 21.29
C LEU A 109 12.63 -23.47 22.81
N LEU A 110 12.07 -22.33 23.23
CA LEU A 110 11.83 -22.04 24.64
C LEU A 110 10.90 -23.07 25.30
N ILE A 111 9.86 -23.52 24.59
CA ILE A 111 8.94 -24.55 25.10
C ILE A 111 9.69 -25.87 25.28
N GLU A 112 10.55 -26.25 24.35
CA GLU A 112 11.33 -27.49 24.42
C GLU A 112 12.37 -27.44 25.56
N ASP A 113 13.06 -26.32 25.74
CA ASP A 113 13.99 -26.10 26.85
C ASP A 113 13.28 -26.20 28.20
N ILE A 114 12.12 -25.56 28.35
CA ILE A 114 11.29 -25.66 29.55
C ILE A 114 10.93 -27.13 29.78
N ARG A 115 10.45 -27.84 28.75
CA ARG A 115 10.08 -29.25 28.86
C ARG A 115 11.23 -30.13 29.36
N GLN A 116 12.43 -29.92 28.84
CA GLN A 116 13.64 -30.64 29.29
C GLN A 116 13.96 -30.36 30.75
N VAL A 117 13.94 -29.09 31.17
CA VAL A 117 14.15 -28.71 32.58
C VAL A 117 13.12 -29.39 33.48
N LEU A 118 11.86 -29.42 33.07
CA LEU A 118 10.78 -30.06 33.82
C LEU A 118 10.98 -31.58 33.96
N GLU A 119 11.39 -32.28 32.89
CA GLU A 119 11.69 -33.71 32.97
C GLU A 119 12.88 -33.99 33.90
N ILE A 120 13.93 -33.15 33.89
CA ILE A 120 15.06 -33.29 34.83
C ILE A 120 14.60 -33.09 36.28
N MET A 121 13.74 -32.11 36.53
CA MET A 121 13.28 -31.78 37.87
C MET A 121 12.25 -32.77 38.42
N LYS A 122 11.55 -33.50 37.56
CA LYS A 122 10.44 -34.41 37.87
C LYS A 122 10.72 -35.41 39.00
N ASP A 123 11.93 -35.95 39.06
CA ASP A 123 12.31 -36.95 40.06
C ASP A 123 12.68 -36.34 41.42
N SER A 124 12.96 -35.03 41.46
CA SER A 124 13.31 -34.27 42.68
C SER A 124 12.14 -33.45 43.25
N MET A 125 11.04 -33.35 42.51
CA MET A 125 9.88 -32.52 42.87
C MET A 125 8.92 -33.23 43.84
N THR A 126 8.32 -32.44 44.74
CA THR A 126 7.21 -32.90 45.59
C THR A 126 5.94 -33.12 44.77
N ASP A 127 5.05 -33.99 45.26
CA ASP A 127 3.78 -34.31 44.58
C ASP A 127 2.88 -33.08 44.41
N GLU A 128 2.90 -32.15 45.36
CA GLU A 128 2.20 -30.86 45.26
C GLU A 128 2.73 -30.01 44.09
N CYS A 129 4.06 -29.99 43.91
CA CYS A 129 4.69 -29.25 42.82
C CYS A 129 4.36 -29.87 41.45
N LYS A 130 4.31 -31.21 41.37
CA LYS A 130 3.86 -31.95 40.17
C LYS A 130 2.41 -31.61 39.82
N GLN A 131 1.51 -31.61 40.81
CA GLN A 131 0.09 -31.32 40.60
C GLN A 131 -0.14 -29.88 40.10
N ASN A 132 0.55 -28.90 40.71
CA ASN A 132 0.47 -27.51 40.27
C ASN A 132 0.98 -27.33 38.83
N MET A 133 2.07 -28.01 38.49
CA MET A 133 2.63 -27.99 37.14
C MET A 133 1.69 -28.61 36.10
N THR A 134 1.10 -29.77 36.41
CA THR A 134 0.09 -30.41 35.54
C THR A 134 -1.12 -29.51 35.31
N ASN A 135 -1.59 -28.78 36.34
CA ASN A 135 -2.70 -27.85 36.20
C ASN A 135 -2.37 -26.66 35.29
N ILE A 136 -1.16 -26.09 35.40
CA ILE A 136 -0.70 -24.99 34.54
C ILE A 136 -0.61 -25.45 33.08
N LEU A 137 0.00 -26.63 32.83
CA LEU A 137 0.14 -27.19 31.49
C LEU A 137 -1.24 -27.52 30.85
N ASN A 138 -2.17 -28.07 31.62
CA ASN A 138 -3.53 -28.35 31.16
C ASN A 138 -4.30 -27.08 30.82
N LYS A 139 -4.12 -26.00 31.61
CA LYS A 139 -4.72 -24.69 31.31
C LYS A 139 -4.20 -24.13 29.98
N TRP A 140 -2.88 -24.22 29.78
CA TRP A 140 -2.23 -23.82 28.53
C TRP A 140 -2.70 -24.63 27.31
N GLY A 141 -2.88 -25.95 27.47
CA GLY A 141 -3.39 -26.83 26.42
C GLY A 141 -4.87 -26.60 26.07
N ALA A 142 -5.68 -26.12 27.02
CA ALA A 142 -7.09 -25.80 26.80
C ALA A 142 -7.28 -24.46 26.07
N GLU A 143 -6.46 -23.45 26.38
CA GLU A 143 -6.49 -22.14 25.72
C GLU A 143 -6.17 -22.24 24.21
N ARG A 144 -5.30 -23.17 23.79
CA ARG A 144 -5.02 -23.42 22.36
C ARG A 144 -6.13 -24.11 21.57
N LYS A 145 -7.12 -24.75 22.22
CA LYS A 145 -8.23 -25.45 21.53
C LYS A 145 -9.45 -24.55 21.30
N GLY A 146 -9.41 -23.29 21.73
CA GLY A 146 -10.50 -22.32 21.56
C GLY A 146 -10.30 -21.32 20.42
N GLU A 147 -9.21 -21.42 19.65
CA GLU A 147 -8.84 -20.47 18.58
C GLU A 147 -8.92 -21.06 17.16
N GLU A 148 -9.51 -22.25 16.98
CA GLU A 148 -9.95 -22.78 15.66
C GLU A 148 -11.43 -22.44 15.41
#